data_AF-A0AAJ2QBL1-F1
#
_entry.id   AF-A0AAJ2QBL1-F1
#
_cell.length_a   1.000
_cell.length_b   1.000
_cell.length_c   1.000
_cell.angle_alpha   90.00
_cell.angle_beta   90.00
_cell.angle_gamma   90.00
#
_symmetry.space_group_name_H-M   'P 1'
#
loop_
_entity.id
_entity.type
_entity.pdbx_description
1 polymer ?
#
loop_
_entity_poly.entity_id
_entity_poly.type
_entity_poly.pdbx_seq_one_letter_code
_entity_poly.pdbx_strand_id
1 'polypeptide(L)'
;MHSALLHRISARPDGRLDITWLAAETPQLPLGRIRLRWEPASRSGWDVTTYLGLTTAEVLLGSWPAAPDDWPRLVRPTLYEVTGLCAALSFATDALDLSNRLSGI
;
A
#
# COMPACT_ATOMS: atom_id res chain seq x y z
N MET A 1 14.08 -6.64 10.30
CA MET A 1 13.21 -5.85 9.41
C MET A 1 12.19 -6.78 8.75
N HIS A 2 10.92 -6.40 8.76
CA HIS A 2 9.83 -7.14 8.14
C HIS A 2 9.25 -6.34 6.96
N SER A 3 8.81 -7.04 5.92
CA SER A 3 8.13 -6.43 4.78
C SER A 3 7.01 -7.32 4.27
N ALA A 4 5.90 -6.70 3.87
CA ALA A 4 4.76 -7.40 3.31
C ALA A 4 4.03 -6.53 2.29
N LEU A 5 3.41 -7.19 1.31
CA LEU A 5 2.53 -6.61 0.32
C LEU A 5 1.12 -6.56 0.86
N LEU A 6 0.47 -5.40 0.78
CA LEU A 6 -0.96 -5.29 1.05
C LEU A 6 -1.76 -5.86 -0.13
N HIS A 7 -2.59 -6.86 0.15
CA HIS A 7 -3.53 -7.41 -0.84
C HIS A 7 -4.90 -6.76 -0.73
N ARG A 8 -5.40 -6.65 0.50
CA ARG A 8 -6.75 -6.15 0.76
C ARG A 8 -6.80 -5.48 2.12
N ILE A 9 -7.62 -4.45 2.18
CA ILE A 9 -7.96 -3.73 3.40
C ILE A 9 -9.48 -3.76 3.55
N SER A 10 -9.95 -4.17 4.72
CA SER A 10 -11.39 -4.10 5.03
C SER A 10 -11.83 -2.64 5.24
N ALA A 11 -13.04 -2.28 4.81
CA ALA A 11 -13.62 -0.96 5.10
C ALA A 11 -13.97 -0.75 6.59
N ARG A 12 -14.05 -1.82 7.39
CA ARG A 12 -14.29 -1.71 8.83
C ARG A 12 -13.05 -1.13 9.54
N PRO A 13 -13.22 -0.22 10.52
CA PRO A 13 -12.12 0.36 11.29
C PRO A 13 -11.22 -0.68 11.98
N ASP A 14 -11.81 -1.75 12.52
CA ASP A 14 -11.09 -2.88 13.15
C ASP A 14 -10.94 -4.09 12.22
N GLY A 15 -11.15 -3.90 10.93
CA GLY A 15 -11.00 -4.98 9.96
C GLY A 15 -9.56 -5.45 9.83
N ARG A 16 -9.35 -6.65 9.30
CA ARG A 16 -7.99 -7.15 9.05
C ARG A 16 -7.33 -6.38 7.90
N LEU A 17 -5.99 -6.37 7.94
CA LEU A 17 -5.13 -6.09 6.79
C LEU A 17 -4.72 -7.46 6.24
N ASP A 18 -5.12 -7.77 5.02
CA ASP A 18 -4.70 -9.00 4.37
C ASP A 18 -3.37 -8.70 3.65
N ILE A 19 -2.31 -9.32 4.15
CA ILE A 19 -0.94 -9.10 3.69
C ILE A 19 -0.31 -10.42 3.23
N THR A 20 0.61 -10.31 2.27
CA THR A 20 1.50 -11.41 1.88
C THR A 20 2.93 -11.00 2.17
N TRP A 21 3.67 -11.83 2.88
CA TRP A 21 5.06 -11.57 3.20
C TRP A 21 5.90 -11.44 1.94
N LEU A 22 6.77 -10.44 1.91
CA LEU A 22 7.72 -10.24 0.83
C LEU A 22 9.06 -10.86 1.21
N ALA A 23 9.72 -11.49 0.24
CA ALA A 23 11.12 -11.85 0.39
C ALA A 23 11.95 -10.56 0.52
N ALA A 24 13.03 -10.64 1.31
CA ALA A 24 13.90 -9.50 1.61
C ALA A 24 14.43 -8.78 0.35
N GLU A 25 14.56 -9.51 -0.77
CA GLU A 25 15.15 -9.04 -2.02
C GLU A 25 14.12 -8.60 -3.07
N THR A 26 12.86 -8.35 -2.70
CA THR A 26 11.82 -7.96 -3.67
C THR A 26 12.14 -6.57 -4.26
N PRO A 27 12.58 -6.46 -5.54
CA PRO A 27 13.30 -5.26 -6.01
C PRO A 27 12.37 -4.07 -6.23
N GLN A 28 11.18 -4.28 -6.81
CA GLN A 28 10.27 -3.20 -7.16
C GLN A 28 8.81 -3.67 -7.05
N LEU A 29 7.97 -2.83 -6.46
CA LEU A 29 6.54 -3.07 -6.38
C LEU A 29 5.85 -2.88 -7.74
N PRO A 30 4.87 -3.73 -8.09
CA PRO A 30 3.98 -3.45 -9.21
C PRO A 30 3.21 -2.14 -8.99
N LEU A 31 2.82 -1.48 -10.08
CA LEU A 31 2.02 -0.25 -10.05
C LEU A 31 0.75 -0.43 -9.20
N GLY A 32 0.49 0.52 -8.31
CA GLY A 32 -0.70 0.53 -7.45
C GLY A 32 -0.63 -0.45 -6.27
N ARG A 33 0.49 -1.18 -6.09
CA ARG A 33 0.68 -2.07 -4.94
C ARG A 33 1.37 -1.37 -3.79
N ILE A 34 0.92 -1.68 -2.57
CA ILE A 34 1.43 -1.06 -1.36
C ILE A 34 2.29 -2.05 -0.59
N ARG A 35 3.50 -1.64 -0.22
CA ARG A 35 4.40 -2.37 0.68
C ARG A 35 4.32 -1.74 2.07
N LEU A 36 4.08 -2.57 3.07
CA LEU A 36 4.32 -2.25 4.46
C LEU A 36 5.71 -2.75 4.84
N ARG A 37 6.48 -1.91 5.53
CA ARG A 37 7.76 -2.26 6.16
C ARG A 37 7.69 -1.87 7.62
N TRP A 38 8.17 -2.74 8.49
CA TRP A 38 8.26 -2.43 9.91
C TRP A 38 9.45 -3.12 10.57
N GLU A 39 10.01 -2.45 11.56
CA GLU A 39 11.09 -2.98 12.37
C GLU A 39 11.01 -2.46 13.81
N PRO A 40 11.60 -3.15 14.79
CA PRO A 40 11.62 -2.68 16.16
C PRO A 40 12.29 -1.29 16.24
N ALA A 41 11.64 -0.34 16.89
CA ALA A 41 12.21 0.98 17.13
C ALA A 41 13.25 0.94 18.26
N SER A 42 14.18 1.90 18.28
CA SER A 42 15.31 1.94 19.23
C SER A 42 14.93 1.98 20.71
N ARG A 43 13.71 2.42 21.04
CA ARG A 43 13.20 2.49 22.44
C ARG A 43 12.09 1.49 22.71
N SER A 44 11.00 1.59 21.95
CA SER A 44 9.81 0.77 22.10
C SER A 44 8.91 0.89 20.87
N GLY A 45 8.16 -0.16 20.57
CA GLY A 45 7.24 -0.16 19.43
C GLY A 45 7.96 -0.40 18.11
N TRP A 46 7.42 0.19 17.04
CA TRP A 46 7.76 -0.16 15.67
C TRP A 46 8.02 1.08 14.83
N ASP A 47 9.10 1.09 14.07
CA ASP A 47 9.28 2.03 12.98
C ASP A 47 8.59 1.46 11.76
N VAL A 48 7.48 2.08 11.37
CA VAL A 48 6.62 1.60 10.27
C VAL A 48 6.74 2.55 9.09
N THR A 49 6.98 2.01 7.90
CA THR A 49 7.01 2.76 6.65
C THR A 49 6.12 2.08 5.62
N THR A 50 5.48 2.89 4.78
CA THR A 50 4.59 2.41 3.71
C THR A 50 5.02 3.00 2.39
N TYR A 51 5.04 2.17 1.35
CA TYR A 51 5.47 2.56 0.01
C TYR A 51 4.43 2.17 -1.03
N LEU A 52 4.19 3.04 -2.01
CA LEU A 52 3.38 2.77 -3.20
C LEU A 52 4.29 2.48 -4.39
N GLY A 53 4.05 1.35 -5.05
CA GLY A 53 4.64 1.06 -6.35
C GLY A 53 4.08 1.96 -7.43
N LEU A 54 4.95 2.66 -8.13
CA LEU A 54 4.69 3.39 -9.37
C LEU A 54 5.44 2.73 -10.53
N THR A 55 5.15 3.16 -11.76
CA THR A 55 5.73 2.61 -12.98
C THR A 55 7.26 2.57 -12.97
N THR A 56 7.90 3.58 -12.37
CA THR A 56 9.36 3.74 -12.40
C THR A 56 10.03 3.69 -11.03
N ALA A 57 9.27 3.69 -9.93
CA ALA A 57 9.82 3.82 -8.59
C ALA A 57 8.84 3.37 -7.50
N GLU A 58 9.30 3.34 -6.26
CA GLU A 58 8.46 3.27 -5.07
C GLU A 58 8.42 4.67 -4.42
N VAL A 59 7.23 5.13 -4.02
CA VAL A 59 7.05 6.42 -3.31
C VAL A 59 6.65 6.16 -1.87
N LEU A 60 7.28 6.85 -0.93
CA LEU A 60 6.90 6.80 0.48
C LEU A 60 5.50 7.42 0.65
N LEU A 61 4.56 6.62 1.13
CA LEU A 61 3.21 7.08 1.47
C LEU A 61 3.14 7.66 2.89
N GLY A 62 3.90 7.08 3.81
CA GLY A 62 3.87 7.46 5.21
C GLY A 62 4.94 6.75 6.02
N SER A 63 5.37 7.42 7.08
CA SER A 63 6.32 6.92 8.07
C SER A 63 5.80 7.24 9.47
N TRP A 64 5.81 6.23 10.33
CA TRP A 64 5.37 6.33 11.72
C TRP A 64 6.47 5.76 12.62
N PRO A 65 7.35 6.63 13.15
CA PRO A 65 8.40 6.20 14.05
C PRO A 65 7.83 5.84 15.43
N ALA A 66 8.41 4.84 16.09
CA ALA A 66 8.02 4.39 17.44
C ALA A 66 6.51 4.16 17.62
N ALA A 67 5.85 3.61 16.58
CA ALA A 67 4.43 3.30 16.60
C ALA A 67 4.12 2.19 17.64
N PRO A 68 2.97 2.25 18.32
CA PRO A 68 2.57 1.26 19.33
C PRO A 68 2.33 -0.11 18.69
N ASP A 69 2.14 -1.16 19.50
CA ASP A 69 1.91 -2.52 18.99
C ASP A 69 0.62 -2.65 18.15
N ASP A 70 -0.35 -1.77 18.35
CA ASP A 70 -1.56 -1.66 17.55
C ASP A 70 -1.42 -0.70 16.35
N TRP A 71 -0.19 -0.42 15.90
CA TRP A 71 0.13 0.38 14.72
C TRP A 71 -0.65 0.01 13.44
N PRO A 72 -1.15 -1.23 13.20
CA PRO A 72 -2.01 -1.48 12.05
C PRO A 72 -3.24 -0.58 12.00
N ARG A 73 -3.76 -0.14 13.16
CA ARG A 73 -4.86 0.84 13.24
C ARG A 73 -4.42 2.25 12.85
N LEU A 74 -3.18 2.61 13.18
CA LEU A 74 -2.60 3.92 12.89
C LEU A 74 -2.38 4.13 11.38
N VAL A 75 -1.88 3.12 10.69
CA VAL A 75 -1.58 3.21 9.24
C VAL A 75 -2.82 3.00 8.36
N ARG A 76 -3.88 2.40 8.91
CA ARG A 76 -5.07 1.98 8.17
C ARG A 76 -5.72 3.08 7.34
N PRO A 77 -5.97 4.30 7.87
CA PRO A 77 -6.66 5.34 7.09
C PRO A 77 -5.92 5.66 5.80
N THR A 78 -4.59 5.87 5.89
CA THR A 78 -3.73 6.10 4.73
C THR A 78 -3.78 4.96 3.73
N LEU A 79 -3.66 3.71 4.21
CA LEU A 79 -3.72 2.54 3.34
C LEU A 79 -5.08 2.41 2.62
N TYR A 80 -6.17 2.71 3.33
CA TYR A 80 -7.53 2.62 2.77
C TYR A 80 -7.77 3.67 1.70
N GLU A 81 -7.41 4.92 1.98
CA GLU A 81 -7.54 6.04 1.03
C GLU A 81 -6.71 5.80 -0.23
N VAL A 82 -5.43 5.42 -0.08
CA VAL A 82 -4.55 5.16 -1.23
C VAL A 82 -5.03 3.95 -2.03
N THR A 83 -5.49 2.88 -1.38
CA THR A 83 -6.06 1.72 -2.09
C THR A 83 -7.30 2.12 -2.89
N GLY A 84 -8.19 2.95 -2.31
CA GLY A 84 -9.36 3.48 -2.99
C GLY A 84 -9.00 4.37 -4.17
N LEU A 85 -8.00 5.25 -4.01
CA LEU A 85 -7.52 6.12 -5.08
C LEU A 85 -6.90 5.32 -6.24
N CYS A 86 -6.06 4.32 -5.93
CA CYS A 86 -5.49 3.44 -6.96
C CYS A 86 -6.57 2.65 -7.70
N ALA A 87 -7.59 2.16 -6.99
CA ALA A 87 -8.71 1.47 -7.61
C ALA A 87 -9.52 2.41 -8.53
N ALA A 88 -9.81 3.63 -8.09
CA ALA A 88 -10.53 4.63 -8.89
C ALA A 88 -9.73 5.02 -10.14
N LEU A 89 -8.42 5.21 -10.01
CA LEU A 89 -7.55 5.53 -11.15
C LEU A 89 -7.50 4.36 -12.14
N SER A 90 -7.29 3.13 -11.68
CA SER A 90 -7.30 1.95 -12.54
C SER A 90 -8.61 1.84 -13.31
N PHE A 91 -9.74 2.03 -12.63
CA PHE A 91 -11.06 2.01 -13.25
C PHE A 91 -11.24 3.11 -14.31
N ALA A 92 -10.79 4.33 -14.01
CA ALA A 92 -10.86 5.45 -14.95
C ALA A 92 -9.98 5.21 -16.19
N THR A 93 -8.79 4.65 -16.00
CA THR A 93 -7.89 4.27 -17.10
C THR A 93 -8.52 3.16 -17.97
N ASP A 94 -9.06 2.11 -17.34
CA ASP A 94 -9.73 1.02 -18.07
C ASP A 94 -10.93 1.53 -18.90
N ALA A 95 -11.72 2.46 -18.33
CA ALA A 95 -12.85 3.07 -19.02
C ALA A 95 -12.40 3.95 -20.21
N LEU A 96 -11.31 4.71 -20.03
CA LEU A 96 -10.73 5.53 -21.09
C LEU A 96 -10.18 4.66 -22.24
N ASP A 97 -9.43 3.61 -21.91
CA ASP A 97 -8.86 2.67 -22.88
C ASP A 97 -9.97 1.95 -23.67
N LEU A 98 -11.05 1.55 -22.99
CA LEU A 98 -12.23 1.01 -23.66
C LEU A 98 -12.87 2.03 -24.61
N SER A 99 -13.03 3.28 -24.18
CA SER A 99 -13.59 4.34 -25.01
C SER A 99 -12.75 4.61 -26.26
N ASN A 100 -11.42 4.60 -26.13
CA ASN A 100 -10.50 4.79 -27.26
C ASN A 100 -10.66 3.65 -28.28
N ARG A 101 -10.67 2.40 -27.79
CA ARG A 101 -10.87 1.21 -28.64
C ARG A 101 -12.20 1.21 -29.38
N LEU A 102 -13.28 1.67 -28.75
CA LEU A 102 -14.60 1.78 -29.38
C LEU A 102 -14.66 2.93 -30.40
N SER A 103 -13.85 3.96 -30.23
CA SER A 103 -13.78 5.11 -31.15
C SER A 103 -12.86 4.87 -32.35
N GLY A 104 -12.15 3.73 -32.40
CA GLY A 104 -11.21 3.41 -33.48
C GLY A 104 -9.91 4.23 -33.46
N ILE A 105 -9.58 4.81 -32.30
CA ILE A 105 -8.30 5.48 -32.01
C ILE A 105 -7.36 4.43 -31.38
#